data_AF-F4GA40-F1
#
_entry.id   AF-F4GA40-F1
#
_cell.length_a   1.000
_cell.length_b   1.000
_cell.length_c   1.000
_cell.angle_alpha   90.00
_cell.angle_beta   90.00
_cell.angle_gamma   90.00
#
_symmetry.space_group_name_H-M   'P 1'
#
loop_
_entity.id
_entity.type
_entity.pdbx_description
1 polymer ?
#
loop_
_entity_poly.entity_id
_entity_poly.type
_entity_poly.pdbx_seq_one_letter_code
_entity_poly.pdbx_strand_id
1 'polypeptide(L)'
;MPGTTSSAVPTPAPGRRIQTRRSGVHGKGVFALQPIAAGEVVIEYTGEVISWKEALRRHPHDPAQPNHTFYFHVDEDRVIDAKFGGNSARWINHSCNPNCYADERHGRIFITALRNIEAGEELNYDYGLIIDERYTPKLKAEYPCWCGSRNCRGTLLAPKRGWAPPGPPEQPKAPKARRSAQR
;
A
#
# COMPACT_ATOMS: atom_id res chain seq x y z
N MET A 1 37.80 -18.08 8.55
CA MET A 1 36.34 -18.26 8.73
C MET A 1 35.65 -16.93 8.46
N PRO A 2 34.90 -16.76 7.35
CA PRO A 2 33.89 -15.73 7.28
C PRO A 2 32.51 -16.38 7.12
N GLY A 3 31.64 -16.13 8.10
CA GLY A 3 30.23 -16.52 8.03
C GLY A 3 29.48 -15.61 7.07
N THR A 4 28.96 -16.20 6.00
CA THR A 4 27.99 -15.57 5.09
C THR A 4 26.66 -15.38 5.83
N THR A 5 26.27 -14.13 6.04
CA THR A 5 24.92 -13.76 6.46
C THR A 5 23.97 -13.95 5.27
N SER A 6 23.27 -15.10 5.27
CA SER A 6 22.19 -15.36 4.32
C SER A 6 21.04 -14.40 4.58
N SER A 7 20.72 -13.54 3.59
CA SER A 7 19.46 -12.79 3.56
C SER A 7 18.33 -13.78 3.32
N ALA A 8 17.80 -14.34 4.41
CA ALA A 8 16.62 -15.17 4.36
C ALA A 8 15.40 -14.30 4.06
N VAL A 9 14.73 -14.58 2.94
CA VAL A 9 13.38 -14.07 2.66
C VAL A 9 12.48 -14.56 3.81
N PRO A 10 11.76 -13.67 4.53
CA PRO A 10 10.93 -14.09 5.65
C PRO A 10 9.81 -15.02 5.17
N THR A 11 9.87 -16.28 5.61
CA THR A 11 8.82 -17.28 5.36
C THR A 11 7.63 -17.01 6.28
N PRO A 12 6.41 -16.82 5.76
CA PRO A 12 5.23 -16.57 6.59
C PRO A 12 4.91 -17.79 7.48
N ALA A 13 4.66 -17.55 8.77
CA ALA A 13 4.30 -18.57 9.75
C ALA A 13 3.02 -19.35 9.36
N PRO A 14 2.91 -20.66 9.71
CA PRO A 14 1.77 -21.49 9.34
C PRO A 14 0.52 -21.09 10.12
N GLY A 15 -0.46 -20.53 9.42
CA GLY A 15 -1.74 -20.12 9.98
C GLY A 15 -2.36 -18.95 9.20
N ARG A 16 -3.69 -18.84 9.20
CA ARG A 16 -4.36 -17.72 8.54
C ARG A 16 -4.12 -16.46 9.38
N ARG A 17 -3.19 -15.61 8.93
CA ARG A 17 -2.75 -14.42 9.69
C ARG A 17 -3.70 -13.24 9.65
N ILE A 18 -4.54 -13.20 8.62
CA ILE A 18 -5.44 -12.09 8.32
C ILE A 18 -6.81 -12.61 7.90
N GLN A 19 -7.83 -11.77 8.05
CA GLN A 19 -9.20 -12.07 7.61
C GLN A 19 -9.87 -10.84 7.03
N THR A 20 -10.61 -11.04 5.93
CA THR A 20 -11.51 -10.01 5.40
C THR A 20 -12.87 -10.10 6.09
N ARG A 21 -13.37 -8.98 6.62
CA ARG A 21 -14.72 -8.84 7.19
C ARG A 21 -15.28 -7.45 6.87
N ARG A 22 -16.53 -7.18 7.28
CA ARG A 22 -17.11 -5.84 7.14
C ARG A 22 -16.29 -4.83 7.96
N SER A 23 -15.96 -3.69 7.37
CA SER A 23 -15.21 -2.63 8.02
C SER A 23 -16.14 -1.54 8.55
N GLY A 24 -15.74 -0.89 9.64
CA GLY A 24 -16.35 0.35 10.11
C GLY A 24 -15.92 1.59 9.31
N VAL A 25 -14.83 1.49 8.55
CA VAL A 25 -14.31 2.57 7.69
C VAL A 25 -15.05 2.61 6.35
N HIS A 26 -15.01 1.51 5.61
CA HIS A 26 -15.66 1.41 4.30
C HIS A 26 -15.82 -0.04 3.87
N GLY A 27 -17.03 -0.44 3.44
CA GLY A 27 -17.31 -1.75 2.85
C GLY A 27 -16.69 -2.95 3.59
N LYS A 28 -15.60 -3.49 3.04
CA LYS A 28 -14.81 -4.56 3.64
C LYS A 28 -13.46 -4.02 4.13
N GLY A 29 -12.90 -4.67 5.14
CA GLY A 29 -11.58 -4.41 5.68
C GLY A 29 -10.82 -5.71 5.89
N VAL A 30 -9.51 -5.62 6.04
CA VAL A 30 -8.64 -6.75 6.40
C VAL A 30 -8.16 -6.56 7.83
N PHE A 31 -8.21 -7.61 8.63
CA PHE A 31 -7.91 -7.57 10.06
C PHE A 31 -6.87 -8.60 10.41
N ALA A 32 -5.97 -8.25 11.34
CA ALA A 32 -5.01 -9.18 11.89
C ALA A 32 -5.71 -10.23 12.76
N LEU A 33 -5.37 -11.51 12.59
CA LEU A 33 -5.87 -12.61 13.43
C LEU A 33 -4.89 -12.99 14.54
N GLN A 34 -3.65 -12.52 14.44
CA GLN A 34 -2.59 -12.71 15.41
C GLN A 34 -1.72 -11.45 15.44
N PRO A 35 -0.88 -11.25 16.47
CA PRO A 35 0.08 -10.16 16.47
C PRO A 35 0.99 -10.20 15.22
N ILE A 36 1.30 -9.03 14.67
CA ILE A 36 2.20 -8.83 13.53
C ILE A 36 3.29 -7.87 13.97
N ALA A 37 4.55 -8.25 13.76
CA ALA A 37 5.67 -7.41 14.18
C ALA A 37 5.91 -6.26 13.20
N ALA A 38 6.45 -5.14 13.70
CA ALA A 38 6.92 -4.05 12.84
C ALA A 38 7.94 -4.55 11.81
N GLY A 39 7.83 -4.08 10.57
CA GLY A 39 8.68 -4.49 9.45
C GLY A 39 8.32 -5.84 8.82
N GLU A 40 7.31 -6.53 9.35
CA GLU A 40 6.90 -7.82 8.81
C GLU A 40 5.99 -7.67 7.58
N VAL A 41 6.26 -8.45 6.53
CA VAL A 41 5.40 -8.52 5.35
C VAL A 41 4.09 -9.22 5.71
N VAL A 42 2.97 -8.54 5.49
CA VAL A 42 1.64 -9.05 5.80
C VAL A 42 1.05 -9.82 4.64
N ILE A 43 1.03 -9.21 3.46
CA ILE A 43 0.47 -9.77 2.24
C ILE A 43 1.04 -9.04 1.02
N GLU A 44 1.19 -9.74 -0.10
CA GLU A 44 1.43 -9.12 -1.39
C GLU A 44 0.13 -8.57 -1.98
N TYR A 45 0.18 -7.40 -2.61
CA TYR A 45 -0.91 -6.86 -3.41
C TYR A 45 -0.83 -7.46 -4.82
N THR A 46 -1.73 -8.38 -5.13
CA THR A 46 -1.75 -9.11 -6.42
C THR A 46 -2.91 -8.69 -7.30
N GLY A 47 -2.76 -8.90 -8.60
CA GLY A 47 -3.74 -8.61 -9.64
C GLY A 47 -3.11 -8.77 -11.02
N GLU A 48 -3.86 -8.44 -12.07
CA GLU A 48 -3.34 -8.39 -13.43
C GLU A 48 -2.45 -7.13 -13.60
N VAL A 49 -1.22 -7.30 -14.10
CA VAL A 49 -0.33 -6.16 -14.41
C VAL A 49 -0.64 -5.68 -15.83
N ILE A 50 -1.12 -4.44 -15.93
CA ILE A 50 -1.55 -3.83 -17.19
C ILE A 50 -0.87 -2.46 -17.39
N SER A 51 -1.00 -1.90 -18.59
CA SER A 51 -0.55 -0.53 -18.87
C SER A 51 -1.54 0.51 -18.34
N TRP A 52 -1.07 1.75 -18.13
CA TRP A 52 -1.93 2.87 -17.79
C TRP A 52 -3.04 3.13 -18.81
N LYS A 53 -2.75 2.98 -20.10
CA LYS A 53 -3.76 3.12 -21.17
C LYS A 53 -4.90 2.11 -21.00
N GLU A 54 -4.57 0.88 -20.62
CA GLU A 54 -5.57 -0.16 -20.38
C GLU A 54 -6.35 0.08 -19.09
N ALA A 55 -5.70 0.55 -18.03
CA ALA A 55 -6.39 0.92 -16.79
C ALA A 55 -7.41 2.06 -17.01
N LEU A 56 -7.04 3.08 -17.78
CA LEU A 56 -7.96 4.15 -18.18
C LEU A 56 -9.13 3.61 -19.02
N ARG A 57 -8.88 2.68 -19.94
CA ARG A 57 -9.93 2.04 -20.74
C ARG A 57 -10.91 1.22 -19.89
N ARG A 58 -10.41 0.55 -18.84
CA ARG A 58 -11.20 -0.27 -17.90
C ARG A 58 -11.91 0.56 -16.81
N HIS A 59 -11.57 1.84 -16.68
CA HIS A 59 -12.15 2.73 -15.69
C HIS A 59 -13.42 3.42 -16.23
N PRO A 60 -14.49 3.55 -15.41
CA PRO A 60 -14.64 2.99 -14.08
C PRO A 60 -14.99 1.49 -14.10
N HIS A 61 -14.58 0.77 -13.07
CA HIS A 61 -14.98 -0.63 -12.90
C HIS A 61 -16.46 -0.81 -12.56
N ASP A 62 -17.04 0.17 -11.87
CA ASP A 62 -18.45 0.29 -11.51
C ASP A 62 -18.87 1.74 -11.78
N PRO A 63 -19.70 2.02 -12.80
CA PRO A 63 -20.18 3.37 -13.09
C PRO A 63 -20.93 4.04 -11.94
N ALA A 64 -21.52 3.27 -11.01
CA ALA A 64 -22.18 3.82 -9.83
C ALA A 64 -21.19 4.26 -8.73
N GLN A 65 -19.95 3.76 -8.78
CA GLN A 65 -18.87 4.07 -7.84
C GLN A 65 -17.57 4.35 -8.61
N PRO A 66 -17.51 5.40 -9.43
CA PRO A 66 -16.40 5.59 -10.37
C PRO A 66 -15.05 5.73 -9.65
N ASN A 67 -15.04 6.33 -8.46
CA ASN A 67 -13.81 6.56 -7.69
C ASN A 67 -13.37 5.34 -6.86
N HIS A 68 -14.15 4.25 -6.85
CA HIS A 68 -13.80 3.02 -6.15
C HIS A 68 -13.02 2.10 -7.10
N THR A 69 -11.70 2.15 -7.02
CA THR A 69 -10.81 1.38 -7.88
C THR A 69 -9.94 0.41 -7.08
N PHE A 70 -9.45 -0.62 -7.76
CA PHE A 70 -8.48 -1.59 -7.23
C PHE A 70 -7.15 -1.48 -7.99
N TYR A 71 -6.83 -0.27 -8.47
CA TYR A 71 -5.60 0.00 -9.18
C TYR A 71 -4.47 0.31 -8.18
N PHE A 72 -3.30 -0.30 -8.41
CA PHE A 72 -2.09 0.00 -7.65
C PHE A 72 -0.96 0.37 -8.61
N HIS A 73 -0.44 1.59 -8.46
CA HIS A 73 0.68 2.08 -9.27
C HIS A 73 1.96 1.31 -8.91
N VAL A 74 2.58 0.67 -9.89
CA VAL A 74 3.88 0.00 -9.72
C VAL A 74 5.00 0.93 -10.16
N ASP A 75 4.93 1.42 -11.39
CA ASP A 75 5.88 2.38 -11.99
C ASP A 75 5.24 3.14 -13.17
N GLU A 76 6.04 3.95 -13.86
CA GLU A 76 5.63 4.83 -14.95
C GLU A 76 4.81 4.14 -16.04
N ASP A 77 5.03 2.85 -16.30
CA ASP A 77 4.36 2.11 -17.37
C ASP A 77 3.30 1.13 -16.86
N ARG A 78 3.40 0.71 -15.59
CA ARG A 78 2.68 -0.45 -15.06
C ARG A 78 1.79 -0.12 -13.88
N VAL A 79 0.59 -0.70 -13.92
CA VAL A 79 -0.41 -0.66 -12.86
C VAL A 79 -0.98 -2.06 -12.63
N ILE A 80 -1.20 -2.43 -11.37
CA ILE A 80 -1.89 -3.67 -10.99
C ILE A 80 -3.38 -3.38 -10.95
N ASP A 81 -4.18 -4.18 -11.63
CA ASP A 81 -5.65 -4.22 -11.52
C ASP A 81 -6.06 -5.42 -10.66
N ALA A 82 -6.33 -5.18 -9.37
CA ALA A 82 -6.72 -6.26 -8.44
C ALA A 82 -8.21 -6.67 -8.54
N LYS A 83 -8.98 -6.09 -9.46
CA LYS A 83 -10.30 -6.64 -9.84
C LYS A 83 -10.14 -8.00 -10.50
N PHE A 84 -9.07 -8.17 -11.29
CA PHE A 84 -8.75 -9.41 -11.99
C PHE A 84 -7.54 -10.08 -11.34
N GLY A 85 -7.70 -11.34 -10.89
CA GLY A 85 -6.59 -12.08 -10.27
C GLY A 85 -6.12 -11.56 -8.91
N GLY A 86 -6.82 -10.60 -8.29
CA GLY A 86 -6.42 -10.04 -7.00
C GLY A 86 -6.84 -10.86 -5.78
N ASN A 87 -6.13 -10.64 -4.68
CA ASN A 87 -6.35 -11.32 -3.40
C ASN A 87 -7.02 -10.39 -2.35
N SER A 88 -6.96 -10.77 -1.07
CA SER A 88 -7.56 -10.00 0.02
C SER A 88 -6.97 -8.60 0.23
N ALA A 89 -5.76 -8.30 -0.27
CA ALA A 89 -5.09 -7.01 -0.11
C ALA A 89 -5.91 -5.84 -0.68
N ARG A 90 -6.73 -6.08 -1.72
CA ARG A 90 -7.58 -5.05 -2.33
C ARG A 90 -8.64 -4.48 -1.38
N TRP A 91 -8.90 -5.16 -0.25
CA TRP A 91 -9.84 -4.72 0.77
C TRP A 91 -9.17 -4.04 1.96
N ILE A 92 -7.86 -3.80 1.92
CA ILE A 92 -7.16 -3.04 2.98
C ILE A 92 -7.52 -1.57 2.80
N ASN A 93 -8.04 -0.94 3.85
CA ASN A 93 -8.57 0.41 3.79
C ASN A 93 -7.50 1.49 3.92
N HIS A 94 -7.86 2.72 3.55
CA HIS A 94 -7.02 3.89 3.74
C HIS A 94 -7.01 4.35 5.20
N SER A 95 -5.85 4.81 5.68
CA SER A 95 -5.74 5.66 6.88
C SER A 95 -4.71 6.76 6.70
N CYS A 96 -5.02 7.95 7.22
CA CYS A 96 -4.06 9.07 7.32
C CYS A 96 -3.06 8.89 8.49
N ASN A 97 -3.35 7.97 9.41
CA ASN A 97 -2.41 7.52 10.45
C ASN A 97 -2.28 5.99 10.35
N PRO A 98 -1.54 5.49 9.35
CA PRO A 98 -1.60 4.08 8.98
C PRO A 98 -0.82 3.17 9.92
N ASN A 99 -1.17 1.88 9.94
CA ASN A 99 -0.37 0.83 10.61
C ASN A 99 0.44 -0.04 9.64
N CYS A 100 0.20 0.08 8.33
CA CYS A 100 0.95 -0.57 7.27
C CYS A 100 1.46 0.45 6.24
N TYR A 101 2.44 0.05 5.45
CA TYR A 101 2.90 0.76 4.27
C TYR A 101 3.00 -0.19 3.09
N ALA A 102 2.99 0.38 1.89
CA ALA A 102 3.25 -0.37 0.67
C ALA A 102 4.70 -0.20 0.25
N ASP A 103 5.36 -1.30 -0.08
CA ASP A 103 6.73 -1.31 -0.54
C ASP A 103 6.89 -2.15 -1.81
N GLU A 104 7.56 -1.56 -2.79
CA GLU A 104 7.87 -2.21 -4.06
C GLU A 104 9.16 -3.01 -3.92
N ARG A 105 9.10 -4.30 -4.28
CA ARG A 105 10.27 -5.20 -4.36
C ARG A 105 10.25 -5.97 -5.68
N HIS A 106 11.16 -5.63 -6.58
CA HIS A 106 11.35 -6.31 -7.86
C HIS A 106 10.08 -6.35 -8.76
N GLY A 107 9.39 -5.22 -8.86
CA GLY A 107 8.16 -5.03 -9.64
C GLY A 107 6.89 -5.58 -8.98
N ARG A 108 6.95 -5.91 -7.70
CA ARG A 108 5.82 -6.47 -6.92
C ARG A 108 5.57 -5.60 -5.70
N ILE A 109 4.31 -5.48 -5.31
CA ILE A 109 3.89 -4.61 -4.22
C ILE A 109 3.59 -5.46 -2.98
N PHE A 110 4.24 -5.16 -1.88
CA PHE A 110 4.01 -5.80 -0.59
C PHE A 110 3.41 -4.80 0.39
N ILE A 111 2.52 -5.29 1.24
CA ILE A 111 2.00 -4.54 2.38
C ILE A 111 2.76 -5.01 3.61
N THR A 112 3.48 -4.09 4.24
CA THR A 112 4.37 -4.35 5.38
C THR A 112 3.92 -3.54 6.59
N ALA A 113 4.07 -4.09 7.79
CA ALA A 113 3.67 -3.41 9.02
C ALA A 113 4.64 -2.25 9.36
N LEU A 114 4.11 -1.07 9.67
CA LEU A 114 4.88 0.12 10.13
C LEU A 114 5.25 0.02 11.61
N ARG A 115 4.41 -0.65 12.39
CA ARG A 115 4.54 -0.85 13.84
C ARG A 115 4.07 -2.25 14.20
N ASN A 116 4.21 -2.63 15.46
CA ASN A 116 3.53 -3.83 15.97
C ASN A 116 2.02 -3.64 15.85
N ILE A 117 1.33 -4.66 15.35
CA ILE A 117 -0.13 -4.71 15.16
C ILE A 117 -0.67 -5.83 16.03
N GLU A 118 -1.66 -5.54 16.86
CA GLU A 118 -2.33 -6.50 17.72
C GLU A 118 -3.36 -7.33 16.97
N ALA A 119 -3.68 -8.51 17.50
CA ALA A 119 -4.77 -9.32 16.97
C ALA A 119 -6.10 -8.55 17.06
N GLY A 120 -6.88 -8.56 15.99
CA GLY A 120 -8.17 -7.88 15.89
C GLY A 120 -8.10 -6.46 15.31
N GLU A 121 -6.92 -5.84 15.21
CA GLU A 121 -6.75 -4.54 14.57
C GLU A 121 -7.06 -4.61 13.06
N GLU A 122 -7.67 -3.56 12.52
CA GLU A 122 -7.84 -3.39 11.07
C GLU A 122 -6.53 -2.91 10.44
N LEU A 123 -6.09 -3.57 9.38
CA LEU A 123 -4.95 -3.17 8.59
C LEU A 123 -5.32 -2.00 7.68
N ASN A 124 -4.43 -1.03 7.57
CA ASN A 124 -4.64 0.16 6.75
C ASN A 124 -3.30 0.80 6.34
N TYR A 125 -3.30 1.47 5.19
CA TYR A 125 -2.14 2.22 4.67
C TYR A 125 -2.56 3.56 4.04
N ASP A 126 -1.62 4.50 3.87
CA ASP A 126 -1.91 5.70 3.06
C ASP A 126 -1.87 5.30 1.57
N TYR A 127 -2.98 5.51 0.85
CA TYR A 127 -3.07 5.14 -0.56
C TYR A 127 -2.16 5.99 -1.45
N GLY A 128 -1.72 7.16 -0.98
CA GLY A 128 -0.87 8.04 -1.77
C GLY A 128 -1.53 8.52 -3.06
N LEU A 129 -2.87 8.62 -3.07
CA LEU A 129 -3.62 8.96 -4.28
C LEU A 129 -3.30 10.40 -4.70
N ILE A 130 -2.54 10.55 -5.76
CA ILE A 130 -2.21 11.84 -6.39
C ILE A 130 -2.90 11.87 -7.75
N ILE A 131 -3.61 12.96 -8.02
CA ILE A 131 -4.26 13.22 -9.31
C ILE A 131 -3.75 14.54 -9.89
N ASP A 132 -3.75 14.64 -11.21
CA ASP A 132 -3.16 15.78 -11.93
C ASP A 132 -4.03 17.04 -11.83
N GLU A 133 -5.34 16.88 -11.69
CA GLU A 133 -6.29 17.98 -11.57
C GLU A 133 -5.98 18.89 -10.37
N ARG A 134 -6.38 20.16 -10.48
CA ARG A 134 -6.25 21.10 -9.38
C ARG A 134 -7.13 20.65 -8.22
N TYR A 135 -6.55 20.56 -7.03
CA TYR A 135 -7.27 20.20 -5.81
C TYR A 135 -8.20 21.34 -5.38
N THR A 136 -9.44 21.28 -5.84
CA THR A 136 -10.53 22.17 -5.40
C THR A 136 -11.28 21.54 -4.22
N PRO A 137 -12.02 22.33 -3.41
CA PRO A 137 -12.88 21.77 -2.37
C PRO A 137 -13.89 20.75 -2.91
N LYS A 138 -14.45 21.01 -4.12
CA LYS A 138 -15.36 20.09 -4.81
C LYS A 138 -14.67 18.75 -5.11
N LEU A 139 -13.48 18.79 -5.72
CA LEU A 139 -12.72 17.58 -6.04
C LEU A 139 -12.37 16.78 -4.77
N LYS A 140 -11.92 17.45 -3.71
CA LYS A 140 -11.64 16.77 -2.43
C LYS A 140 -12.87 16.08 -1.85
N ALA A 141 -14.06 16.67 -2.02
CA ALA A 141 -15.33 16.09 -1.57
C ALA A 141 -15.76 14.86 -2.38
N GLU A 142 -15.26 14.69 -3.62
CA GLU A 142 -15.46 13.47 -4.44
C GLU A 142 -14.57 12.30 -3.98
N TYR A 143 -13.53 12.60 -3.20
CA TYR A 143 -12.61 11.63 -2.60
C TYR A 143 -12.58 11.78 -1.08
N PRO A 144 -13.71 11.60 -0.36
CA PRO A 144 -13.75 11.81 1.08
C PRO A 144 -12.97 10.72 1.82
N CYS A 145 -12.27 11.09 2.89
CA CYS A 145 -11.59 10.13 3.76
C CYS A 145 -12.42 9.86 5.02
N TRP A 146 -12.70 8.57 5.27
CA TRP A 146 -13.50 8.09 6.40
C TRP A 146 -12.67 7.34 7.45
N CYS A 147 -11.34 7.48 7.44
CA CYS A 147 -10.45 6.66 8.29
C CYS A 147 -10.60 6.89 9.80
N GLY A 148 -11.28 7.96 10.24
CA GLY A 148 -11.50 8.27 11.65
C GLY A 148 -10.26 8.68 12.46
N SER A 149 -9.09 8.81 11.83
CA SER A 149 -7.86 9.22 12.53
C SER A 149 -7.95 10.68 13.02
N ARG A 150 -7.32 10.97 14.17
CA ARG A 150 -7.30 12.33 14.76
C ARG A 150 -6.69 13.39 13.82
N ASN A 151 -5.71 12.98 13.02
CA ASN A 151 -5.03 13.84 12.05
C ASN A 151 -5.50 13.55 10.62
N CYS A 152 -6.77 13.16 10.44
CA CYS A 152 -7.33 12.88 9.13
C CYS A 152 -7.27 14.13 8.24
N ARG A 153 -6.73 13.98 7.02
CA ARG A 153 -6.68 15.08 6.03
C ARG A 153 -8.04 15.38 5.38
N GLY A 154 -9.08 14.61 5.69
CA GLY A 154 -10.45 14.77 5.19
C GLY A 154 -10.68 14.28 3.75
N THR A 155 -9.63 13.88 3.04
CA THR A 155 -9.71 13.37 1.66
C THR A 155 -8.72 12.23 1.42
N LEU A 156 -9.04 11.30 0.52
CA LEU A 156 -8.12 10.26 0.08
C LEU A 156 -6.96 10.83 -0.74
N LEU A 157 -7.05 12.07 -1.23
CA LEU A 157 -6.00 12.70 -2.01
C LEU A 157 -4.79 13.08 -1.17
N ALA A 158 -3.63 12.55 -1.53
CA ALA A 158 -2.36 12.89 -0.92
C ALA A 158 -1.91 14.31 -1.32
N PRO A 159 -1.26 15.08 -0.42
CA PRO A 159 -0.72 16.40 -0.74
C PRO A 159 0.24 16.36 -1.95
N LYS A 160 0.06 17.25 -2.93
CA LYS A 160 0.95 17.30 -4.11
C LYS A 160 2.39 17.70 -3.79
N ARG A 161 2.63 18.36 -2.67
CA ARG A 161 3.95 18.87 -2.27
C ARG A 161 4.32 18.32 -0.90
N GLY A 162 5.53 17.79 -0.79
CA GLY A 162 6.10 17.30 0.46
C GLY A 162 5.43 16.02 1.00
N TRP A 163 4.55 15.37 0.23
CA TRP A 163 4.08 14.04 0.59
C TRP A 163 5.16 13.02 0.24
N ALA A 164 5.43 12.13 1.18
CA ALA A 164 6.23 10.94 1.00
C ALA A 164 5.40 9.74 1.49
N PRO A 165 5.50 8.59 0.83
CA PRO A 165 4.85 7.38 1.32
C PRO A 165 5.37 7.06 2.73
N PRO A 166 4.50 6.64 3.66
CA PRO A 166 4.95 6.05 4.91
C PRO A 166 5.91 4.90 4.62
N GLY A 167 6.94 4.78 5.44
CA GLY A 167 7.94 3.72 5.29
C GLY A 167 8.62 3.46 6.63
N PRO A 168 9.49 2.44 6.69
CA PRO A 168 10.30 2.24 7.88
C PRO A 168 11.15 3.50 8.12
N PRO A 169 11.48 3.83 9.38
CA PRO A 169 12.45 4.89 9.66
C PRO A 169 13.70 4.66 8.80
N GLU A 170 14.15 5.70 8.09
CA GLU A 170 15.20 5.62 7.07
C GLU A 170 16.44 4.91 7.66
N GLN A 171 16.77 3.72 7.15
CA GLN A 171 18.03 3.07 7.51
C GLN A 171 19.17 3.90 6.91
N PRO A 172 20.26 4.17 7.65
CA PRO A 172 21.37 4.97 7.14
C PRO A 172 21.91 4.36 5.84
N LYS A 173 21.91 5.15 4.77
CA LYS A 173 22.39 4.73 3.44
C LYS A 173 23.86 4.30 3.55
N ALA A 174 24.14 3.05 3.17
CA ALA A 174 25.51 2.56 3.08
C ALA A 174 26.34 3.48 2.15
N PRO A 175 27.58 3.84 2.53
CA PRO A 175 28.40 4.72 1.71
C PRO A 175 28.65 4.10 0.33
N LYS A 176 28.42 4.88 -0.73
CA LYS A 176 28.62 4.43 -2.11
C LYS A 176 30.08 3.97 -2.28
N ALA A 177 30.27 2.72 -2.66
CA ALA A 177 31.58 2.19 -2.99
C ALA A 177 32.22 3.03 -4.10
N ARG A 178 33.36 3.66 -3.79
CA ARG A 178 34.15 4.40 -4.79
C ARG A 178 34.66 3.37 -5.80
N ARG A 179 34.20 3.46 -7.05
CA ARG A 179 34.76 2.69 -8.17
C ARG A 179 36.24 3.05 -8.30
N SER A 180 37.11 2.10 -7.99
CA SER A 180 38.53 2.16 -8.32
C SER A 180 38.68 2.08 -9.84
N ALA A 181 39.24 3.14 -10.43
CA ALA A 181 39.67 3.14 -11.81
C ALA A 181 40.81 2.12 -11.97
N GLN A 182 40.61 1.10 -12.81
CA GLN A 182 41.70 0.24 -13.27
C GLN A 182 42.30 0.87 -14.52
N ARG A 183 43.63 1.01 -14.47
CA ARG A 183 44.54 1.51 -15.51
C ARG A 183 44.78 0.46 -16.58
#